data_AF-A0A074VWS0-F1
#
_entry.id   AF-A0A074VWS0-F1
#
_cell.length_a   1.000
_cell.length_b   1.000
_cell.length_c   1.000
_cell.angle_alpha   90.00
_cell.angle_beta   90.00
_cell.angle_gamma   90.00
#
_symmetry.space_group_name_H-M   'P 1'
#
loop_
_entity.id
_entity.type
_entity.pdbx_description
1 polymer ?
#
loop_
_entity_poly.entity_id
_entity_poly.type
_entity_poly.pdbx_seq_one_letter_code
_entity_poly.pdbx_strand_id
1 'polypeptide(L)'
;FRFEVLSAFYKGLVHATKVFNLSIKNLQNMTPKALMGKGVTPQEVAFKRDFDGVMNRITQLGLGITTQDNFAAPENTLRIPQVHDFFGYELGEYWLQPFAAQLEYLKIYGNREVYWGFYPAGNLPHFPALRTLILGDYSFTSEKQVEWILSHADTLEELILDDAMIGVAVTIGE
;
A
#
# COMPACT_ATOMS: atom_id res chain seq x y z
N PHE A 1 -6.10 18.03 0.57
CA PHE A 1 -6.22 16.59 0.25
C PHE A 1 -6.74 16.45 -1.17
N ARG A 2 -6.07 15.67 -2.04
CA ARG A 2 -6.43 15.55 -3.47
C ARG A 2 -7.61 14.60 -3.72
N PHE A 3 -8.54 14.51 -2.77
CA PHE A 3 -9.72 13.65 -2.86
C PHE A 3 -10.47 13.85 -4.17
N GLU A 4 -10.64 15.10 -4.58
CA GLU A 4 -11.35 15.45 -5.81
C GLU A 4 -10.69 14.84 -7.05
N VAL A 5 -9.35 14.83 -7.11
CA VAL A 5 -8.59 14.23 -8.21
C VAL A 5 -8.73 12.71 -8.18
N LEU A 6 -8.58 12.09 -7.01
CA LEU A 6 -8.74 10.64 -6.85
C LEU A 6 -10.18 10.21 -7.18
N SER A 7 -11.16 11.01 -6.75
CA SER A 7 -12.58 10.80 -7.01
C SER A 7 -12.91 10.91 -8.50
N ALA A 8 -12.42 11.95 -9.17
CA ALA A 8 -12.56 12.11 -10.61
C ALA A 8 -11.87 10.96 -11.38
N PHE A 9 -10.70 10.52 -10.93
CA PHE A 9 -9.97 9.40 -11.51
C PHE A 9 -10.79 8.10 -11.47
N TYR A 10 -11.28 7.69 -10.29
CA TYR A 10 -12.08 6.47 -10.16
C TYR A 10 -13.44 6.57 -10.87
N LYS A 11 -14.06 7.75 -10.87
CA LYS A 11 -15.30 8.01 -11.62
C LYS A 11 -15.11 7.79 -13.12
N GLY A 12 -13.98 8.20 -13.69
CA GLY A 12 -13.69 7.92 -15.10
C GLY A 12 -13.32 6.45 -15.32
N LEU A 13 -12.46 5.91 -14.44
CA LEU A 13 -11.90 4.58 -14.58
C LEU A 13 -12.95 3.47 -14.44
N VAL A 14 -14.03 3.66 -13.67
CA VAL A 14 -15.07 2.64 -13.50
C VAL A 14 -15.69 2.18 -14.82
N HIS A 15 -15.72 3.05 -15.83
CA HIS A 15 -16.23 2.74 -17.18
C HIS A 15 -15.23 2.00 -18.08
N ALA A 16 -13.94 2.00 -17.74
CA ALA A 16 -12.89 1.31 -18.48
C ALA A 16 -12.80 -0.17 -18.07
N THR A 17 -13.79 -0.97 -18.46
CA THR A 17 -14.00 -2.35 -18.00
C THR A 17 -12.90 -3.34 -18.40
N LYS A 18 -12.07 -3.00 -19.38
CA LYS A 18 -10.92 -3.83 -19.81
C LYS A 18 -9.66 -3.61 -18.97
N VAL A 19 -9.66 -2.64 -18.06
CA VAL A 19 -8.51 -2.36 -17.19
C VAL A 19 -8.50 -3.39 -16.05
N PHE A 20 -7.48 -4.25 -16.06
CA PHE A 20 -7.19 -5.26 -15.03
C PHE A 20 -5.88 -4.97 -14.27
N ASN A 21 -5.05 -4.06 -14.78
CA ASN A 21 -3.82 -3.58 -14.14
C ASN A 21 -3.96 -2.09 -13.82
N LEU A 22 -3.76 -1.74 -12.56
CA LEU A 22 -3.74 -0.36 -12.08
C LEU A 22 -2.42 -0.08 -11.36
N SER A 23 -1.70 0.94 -11.81
CA SER A 23 -0.57 1.48 -11.06
C SER A 23 -0.75 2.97 -10.78
N ILE A 24 -0.63 3.35 -9.50
CA ILE A 24 -0.70 4.73 -9.03
C ILE A 24 0.65 5.06 -8.40
N LYS A 25 1.36 5.99 -9.04
CA LYS A 25 2.58 6.59 -8.46
C LYS A 25 2.20 7.83 -7.66
N ASN A 26 2.90 8.06 -6.55
CA ASN A 26 2.69 9.18 -5.65
C ASN A 26 1.31 9.19 -4.98
N LEU A 27 0.82 8.01 -4.59
CA LEU A 27 -0.37 7.89 -3.74
C LEU A 27 -0.03 8.46 -2.35
N GLN A 28 -0.75 9.49 -1.91
CA GLN A 28 -0.53 10.07 -0.58
C GLN A 28 -0.89 9.04 0.49
N ASN A 29 -0.10 8.96 1.57
CA ASN A 29 -0.32 8.10 2.74
C ASN A 29 -1.51 8.55 3.61
N MET A 30 -2.66 8.77 2.99
CA MET A 30 -3.89 9.21 3.65
C MET A 30 -5.09 8.50 3.03
N THR A 31 -5.83 7.74 3.84
CA THR A 31 -7.02 7.04 3.37
C THR A 31 -8.24 7.96 3.35
N PRO A 32 -8.99 8.03 2.22
CA PRO A 32 -10.26 8.75 2.19
C PRO A 32 -11.26 8.21 3.22
N LYS A 33 -12.02 9.09 3.87
CA LYS A 33 -13.09 8.72 4.83
C LYS A 33 -14.10 7.73 4.24
N ALA A 34 -14.37 7.85 2.95
CA ALA A 34 -15.20 6.93 2.18
C ALA A 34 -14.73 5.46 2.27
N LEU A 35 -13.42 5.20 2.19
CA LEU A 35 -12.88 3.84 2.28
C LEU A 35 -12.93 3.31 3.72
N MET A 36 -12.80 4.20 4.70
CA MET A 36 -12.91 3.88 6.13
C MET A 36 -14.35 3.67 6.63
N GLY A 37 -15.35 3.64 5.75
CA GLY A 37 -16.77 3.54 6.13
C GLY A 37 -17.33 4.78 6.84
N LYS A 38 -16.60 5.91 6.80
CA LYS A 38 -16.96 7.19 7.43
C LYS A 38 -17.40 8.25 6.43
N GLY A 39 -17.50 7.89 5.14
CA GLY A 39 -17.99 8.77 4.09
C GLY A 39 -19.48 9.00 4.21
N VAL A 40 -19.91 10.25 4.28
CA VAL A 40 -21.31 10.63 4.48
C VAL A 40 -21.85 11.52 3.37
N THR A 41 -20.97 12.12 2.58
CA THR A 41 -21.38 12.97 1.46
C THR A 41 -21.73 12.13 0.22
N PRO A 42 -22.62 12.60 -0.66
CA PRO A 42 -22.93 11.92 -1.92
C PRO A 42 -21.68 11.64 -2.77
N GLN A 43 -20.69 12.54 -2.73
CA GLN A 43 -19.42 12.37 -3.44
C GLN A 43 -18.58 11.24 -2.84
N GLU A 44 -18.51 11.13 -1.51
CA GLU A 44 -17.80 10.04 -0.83
C GLU A 44 -18.45 8.68 -1.09
N VAL A 45 -19.78 8.61 -1.05
CA VAL A 45 -20.53 7.38 -1.35
C VAL A 45 -20.32 6.98 -2.82
N ALA A 46 -20.43 7.93 -3.76
CA ALA A 46 -20.17 7.67 -5.16
C ALA A 46 -18.72 7.22 -5.40
N PHE A 47 -17.75 7.87 -4.75
CA PHE A 47 -16.35 7.48 -4.83
C PHE A 47 -16.13 6.04 -4.35
N LYS A 48 -16.68 5.64 -3.20
CA LYS A 48 -16.54 4.27 -2.69
C LYS A 48 -17.08 3.25 -3.68
N ARG A 49 -18.27 3.50 -4.25
CA ARG A 49 -18.87 2.63 -5.27
C ARG A 49 -17.97 2.52 -6.50
N ASP A 50 -17.46 3.64 -7.00
CA ASP A 50 -16.63 3.67 -8.22
C ASP A 50 -15.26 3.01 -7.95
N PHE A 51 -14.70 3.23 -6.76
CA PHE A 51 -13.51 2.53 -6.26
C PHE A 51 -13.72 1.02 -6.22
N ASP A 52 -14.77 0.54 -5.55
CA ASP A 52 -15.07 -0.90 -5.47
C ASP A 52 -15.27 -1.50 -6.87
N GLY A 53 -15.99 -0.81 -7.77
CA GLY A 53 -16.21 -1.26 -9.14
C GLY A 53 -14.92 -1.40 -9.96
N VAL A 54 -13.90 -0.60 -9.67
CA VAL A 54 -12.55 -0.73 -10.25
C VAL A 54 -11.77 -1.83 -9.56
N MET A 55 -11.69 -1.79 -8.24
CA MET A 55 -10.80 -2.66 -7.48
C MET A 55 -11.25 -4.13 -7.53
N ASN A 56 -12.56 -4.41 -7.59
CA ASN A 56 -13.09 -5.77 -7.72
C ASN A 56 -12.74 -6.47 -9.04
N ARG A 57 -12.23 -5.77 -10.06
CA ARG A 57 -11.88 -6.39 -11.35
C ARG A 57 -10.38 -6.40 -11.65
N ILE A 58 -9.57 -5.65 -10.90
CA ILE A 58 -8.12 -5.66 -11.12
C ILE A 58 -7.52 -6.90 -10.47
N THR A 59 -6.54 -7.48 -11.15
CA THR A 59 -5.71 -8.57 -10.61
C THR A 59 -4.27 -8.12 -10.39
N GLN A 60 -3.91 -6.93 -10.90
CA GLN A 60 -2.57 -6.37 -10.78
C GLN A 60 -2.63 -4.96 -10.21
N LEU A 61 -1.99 -4.76 -9.06
CA LEU A 61 -1.98 -3.48 -8.37
C LEU A 61 -0.54 -3.04 -8.08
N GLY A 62 -0.21 -1.80 -8.47
CA GLY A 62 1.05 -1.16 -8.14
C GLY A 62 0.86 0.18 -7.43
N LEU A 63 1.31 0.30 -6.20
CA LEU A 63 1.23 1.52 -5.40
C LEU A 63 2.62 2.06 -5.10
N GLY A 64 2.87 3.32 -5.46
CA GLY A 64 4.02 4.08 -4.96
C GLY A 64 3.52 5.10 -3.95
N ILE A 65 3.83 4.90 -2.67
CA ILE A 65 3.34 5.72 -1.57
C ILE A 65 4.26 6.92 -1.38
N THR A 66 3.68 8.12 -1.34
CA THR A 66 4.38 9.34 -0.95
C THR A 66 3.95 9.74 0.44
N THR A 67 4.92 9.96 1.32
CA THR A 67 4.68 10.53 2.64
C THR A 67 4.89 12.03 2.61
N GLN A 68 4.37 12.72 3.63
CA GLN A 68 4.84 14.06 3.95
C GLN A 68 6.32 13.97 4.36
N ASP A 69 7.12 14.92 3.89
CA ASP A 69 8.51 15.12 4.28
C ASP A 69 8.63 16.34 5.21
N ASN A 70 9.71 16.39 5.97
CA ASN A 70 10.14 17.59 6.65
C ASN A 70 11.53 17.97 6.14
N PHE A 71 11.59 18.66 5.00
CA PHE A 71 12.85 19.09 4.39
C PHE A 71 13.76 19.88 5.34
N ALA A 72 13.19 20.64 6.28
CA ALA A 72 13.96 21.43 7.23
C ALA A 72 14.58 20.56 8.35
N ALA A 73 14.00 19.39 8.63
CA ALA A 73 14.45 18.46 9.65
C ALA A 73 14.06 17.01 9.28
N PRO A 74 14.79 16.36 8.34
CA PRO A 74 14.46 15.05 7.80
C PRO A 74 14.34 13.95 8.86
N GLU A 75 15.05 14.07 9.98
CA GLU A 75 14.96 13.17 11.13
C GLU A 75 13.56 13.14 11.77
N ASN A 76 12.74 14.16 11.52
CA ASN A 76 11.35 14.23 11.99
C ASN A 76 10.35 13.61 11.01
N THR A 77 10.74 13.28 9.77
CA THR A 77 9.84 12.66 8.79
C THR A 77 9.25 11.35 9.34
N LEU A 78 10.06 10.53 10.01
CA LEU A 78 9.62 9.30 10.66
C LEU A 78 8.79 9.53 11.94
N ARG A 79 8.69 10.75 12.46
CA ARG A 79 7.86 11.09 13.62
C ARG A 79 6.43 11.49 13.24
N ILE A 80 6.14 11.59 11.95
CA ILE A 80 4.82 11.96 11.43
C ILE A 80 3.85 10.77 11.63
N PRO A 81 2.81 10.90 12.48
CA PRO A 81 1.92 9.77 12.82
C PRO A 81 1.26 9.12 11.61
N GLN A 82 0.91 9.93 10.60
CA GLN A 82 0.23 9.48 9.39
C GLN A 82 1.04 8.42 8.61
N VAL A 83 2.37 8.44 8.72
CA VAL A 83 3.23 7.42 8.10
C VAL A 83 3.02 6.07 8.79
N HIS A 84 2.94 6.07 10.12
CA HIS A 84 2.70 4.86 10.93
C HIS A 84 1.27 4.34 10.79
N ASP A 85 0.28 5.23 10.85
CA ASP A 85 -1.13 4.85 10.69
C ASP A 85 -1.38 4.20 9.33
N PHE A 86 -0.79 4.78 8.27
CA PHE A 86 -0.99 4.29 6.91
C PHE A 86 -0.32 2.95 6.66
N PHE A 87 1.00 2.82 6.85
CA PHE A 87 1.71 1.56 6.59
C PHE A 87 1.37 0.47 7.62
N GLY A 88 1.13 0.86 8.87
CA GLY A 88 0.88 -0.06 9.97
C GLY A 88 -0.56 -0.60 10.01
N TYR A 89 -1.51 0.06 9.35
CA TYR A 89 -2.90 -0.38 9.36
C TYR A 89 -3.68 -0.02 8.09
N GLU A 90 -3.78 1.26 7.72
CA GLU A 90 -4.77 1.69 6.72
C GLU A 90 -4.52 1.09 5.32
N LEU A 91 -3.26 0.96 4.90
CA LEU A 91 -2.88 0.35 3.62
C LEU A 91 -3.37 -1.09 3.54
N GLY A 92 -3.09 -1.89 4.57
CA GLY A 92 -3.54 -3.26 4.66
C GLY A 92 -5.07 -3.34 4.68
N GLU A 93 -5.70 -2.64 5.62
CA GLU A 93 -7.13 -2.76 5.92
C GLU A 93 -8.04 -2.22 4.80
N TYR A 94 -7.75 -1.03 4.27
CA TYR A 94 -8.70 -0.31 3.40
C TYR A 94 -8.34 -0.36 1.93
N TRP A 95 -7.07 -0.58 1.58
CA TRP A 95 -6.61 -0.57 0.20
C TRP A 95 -6.36 -1.96 -0.37
N LEU A 96 -5.97 -2.94 0.46
CA LEU A 96 -5.50 -4.25 0.00
C LEU A 96 -6.43 -5.39 0.44
N GLN A 97 -6.76 -5.48 1.72
CA GLN A 97 -7.57 -6.56 2.29
C GLN A 97 -8.89 -6.83 1.56
N PRO A 98 -9.68 -5.81 1.13
CA PRO A 98 -10.98 -6.06 0.50
C PRO A 98 -10.89 -6.82 -0.83
N PHE A 99 -9.71 -6.83 -1.48
CA PHE A 99 -9.50 -7.44 -2.79
C PHE A 99 -8.31 -8.42 -2.77
N ALA A 100 -7.83 -8.81 -1.59
CA ALA A 100 -6.61 -9.62 -1.46
C ALA A 100 -6.72 -10.99 -2.15
N ALA A 101 -7.93 -11.56 -2.16
CA ALA A 101 -8.20 -12.90 -2.70
C ALA A 101 -7.94 -13.03 -4.22
N GLN A 102 -7.98 -11.93 -4.98
CA GLN A 102 -7.89 -11.92 -6.44
C GLN A 102 -6.60 -11.28 -6.98
N LEU A 103 -5.78 -10.69 -6.12
CA LEU A 103 -4.54 -10.04 -6.55
C LEU A 103 -3.48 -11.11 -6.87
N GLU A 104 -3.07 -11.13 -8.13
CA GLU A 104 -2.00 -11.98 -8.65
C GLU A 104 -0.66 -11.24 -8.74
N TYR A 105 -0.71 -9.91 -8.84
CA TYR A 105 0.47 -9.06 -8.88
C TYR A 105 0.30 -7.91 -7.89
N LEU A 106 1.28 -7.77 -7.00
CA LEU A 106 1.35 -6.67 -6.05
C LEU A 106 2.72 -6.00 -6.09
N LYS A 107 2.71 -4.69 -6.31
CA LYS A 107 3.88 -3.83 -6.20
C LYS A 107 3.61 -2.75 -5.17
N ILE A 108 4.43 -2.65 -4.14
CA ILE A 108 4.36 -1.57 -3.15
C ILE A 108 5.74 -0.94 -3.02
N TYR A 109 5.79 0.37 -3.21
CA TYR A 109 6.98 1.19 -2.98
C TYR A 109 6.66 2.20 -1.88
N GLY A 110 7.64 2.42 -1.01
CA GLY A 110 7.66 3.61 -0.18
C GLY A 110 8.02 4.85 -1.00
N ASN A 111 8.40 5.91 -0.30
CA ASN A 111 9.26 6.93 -0.89
C ASN A 111 10.69 6.67 -0.42
N ARG A 112 11.67 7.04 -1.26
CA ARG A 112 13.10 6.81 -1.00
C ARG A 112 13.63 7.41 0.30
N GLU A 113 12.86 8.29 0.94
CA GLU A 113 13.20 8.93 2.21
C GLU A 113 12.71 8.12 3.43
N VAL A 114 11.72 7.23 3.25
CA VAL A 114 11.14 6.40 4.31
C VAL A 114 11.10 4.94 3.85
N TYR A 115 12.08 4.16 4.31
CA TYR A 115 11.99 2.71 4.23
C TYR A 115 10.86 2.22 5.15
N TRP A 116 10.04 1.30 4.65
CA TRP A 116 8.89 0.75 5.38
C TRP A 116 9.04 -0.75 5.62
N GLY A 117 8.27 -1.31 6.54
CA GLY A 117 8.34 -2.73 6.91
C GLY A 117 8.68 -2.91 8.37
N PHE A 118 9.75 -2.25 8.84
CA PHE A 118 10.11 -2.20 10.26
C PHE A 118 9.61 -0.93 10.95
N TYR A 119 10.00 0.23 10.42
CA TYR A 119 9.62 1.52 10.99
C TYR A 119 9.49 2.60 9.89
N PRO A 120 8.26 2.89 9.42
CA PRO A 120 6.98 2.38 9.92
C PRO A 120 6.82 0.88 9.69
N ALA A 121 6.09 0.22 10.60
CA ALA A 121 5.75 -1.19 10.45
C ALA A 121 4.86 -1.39 9.21
N GLY A 122 5.18 -2.39 8.39
CA GLY A 122 4.38 -2.75 7.21
C GLY A 122 3.52 -3.98 7.48
N ASN A 123 2.25 -3.78 7.82
CA ASN A 123 1.32 -4.87 8.11
C ASN A 123 0.43 -5.13 6.90
N LEU A 124 0.82 -6.11 6.08
CA LEU A 124 0.09 -6.49 4.87
C LEU A 124 -0.75 -7.75 5.12
N PRO A 125 -1.90 -7.88 4.45
CA PRO A 125 -2.68 -9.11 4.52
C PRO A 125 -2.03 -10.25 3.73
N HIS A 126 -2.62 -11.44 3.83
CA HIS A 126 -2.23 -12.58 3.00
C HIS A 126 -3.01 -12.55 1.66
N PHE A 127 -2.33 -12.89 0.57
CA PHE A 127 -2.83 -12.81 -0.81
C PHE A 127 -2.81 -14.20 -1.48
N PRO A 128 -3.88 -15.00 -1.39
CA PRO A 128 -3.84 -16.42 -1.75
C PRO A 128 -3.54 -16.67 -3.25
N ALA A 129 -3.80 -15.71 -4.14
CA ALA A 129 -3.56 -15.82 -5.58
C ALA A 129 -2.25 -15.17 -6.05
N LEU A 130 -1.41 -14.67 -5.13
CA LEU A 130 -0.26 -13.83 -5.47
C LEU A 130 0.84 -14.62 -6.18
N ARG A 131 1.17 -14.19 -7.40
CA ARG A 131 2.24 -14.78 -8.24
C ARG A 131 3.46 -13.89 -8.32
N THR A 132 3.28 -12.57 -8.33
CA THR A 132 4.39 -11.61 -8.36
C THR A 132 4.28 -10.64 -7.19
N LEU A 133 5.34 -10.57 -6.39
CA LEU A 133 5.49 -9.61 -5.31
C LEU A 133 6.70 -8.71 -5.56
N ILE A 134 6.48 -7.40 -5.58
CA ILE A 134 7.55 -6.39 -5.66
C ILE A 134 7.48 -5.48 -4.44
N LEU A 135 8.53 -5.48 -3.63
CA LEU A 135 8.69 -4.60 -2.48
C LEU A 135 9.83 -3.62 -2.74
N GLY A 136 9.48 -2.34 -2.85
CA GLY A 136 10.39 -1.23 -3.03
C GLY A 136 10.59 -0.43 -1.75
N ASP A 137 11.82 -0.02 -1.46
CA ASP A 137 12.16 0.75 -0.25
C ASP A 137 11.74 -0.01 1.04
N TYR A 138 11.84 -1.34 1.03
CA TYR A 138 11.39 -2.20 2.14
C TYR A 138 12.55 -2.58 3.06
N SER A 139 12.35 -2.47 4.38
CA SER A 139 13.34 -2.83 5.41
C SER A 139 12.98 -4.16 6.09
N PHE A 140 13.88 -5.14 6.01
CA PHE A 140 13.81 -6.41 6.74
C PHE A 140 14.58 -6.33 8.06
N THR A 141 13.90 -6.60 9.17
CA THR A 141 14.50 -6.66 10.51
C THR A 141 14.00 -7.81 11.37
N SER A 142 13.01 -8.58 10.92
CA SER A 142 12.44 -9.70 11.68
C SER A 142 12.07 -10.89 10.82
N GLU A 143 12.11 -12.08 11.41
CA GLU A 143 11.69 -13.34 10.79
C GLU A 143 10.23 -13.31 10.35
N LYS A 144 9.35 -12.59 11.08
CA LYS A 144 7.93 -12.45 10.75
C LYS A 144 7.68 -11.87 9.35
N GLN A 145 8.55 -10.98 8.87
CA GLN A 145 8.43 -10.42 7.52
C GLN A 145 8.77 -11.47 6.46
N VAL A 146 9.75 -12.33 6.75
CA VAL A 146 10.14 -13.46 5.89
C VAL A 146 9.03 -14.52 5.91
N GLU A 147 8.51 -14.88 7.08
CA GLU A 147 7.38 -15.80 7.23
C GLU A 147 6.14 -15.31 6.48
N TRP A 148 5.85 -14.00 6.51
CA TRP A 148 4.75 -13.43 5.73
C TRP A 148 4.97 -13.61 4.22
N ILE A 149 6.17 -13.36 3.68
CA ILE A 149 6.46 -13.64 2.27
C ILE A 149 6.27 -15.13 1.98
N LEU A 150 6.85 -16.01 2.81
CA LEU A 150 6.77 -17.46 2.65
C LEU A 150 5.35 -18.02 2.83
N SER A 151 4.45 -17.30 3.48
CA SER A 151 3.03 -17.70 3.54
C SER A 151 2.39 -17.81 2.15
N HIS A 152 2.97 -17.18 1.12
CA HIS A 152 2.53 -17.21 -0.27
C HIS A 152 3.29 -18.25 -1.13
N ALA A 153 4.14 -19.11 -0.54
CA ALA A 153 5.05 -19.97 -1.29
C ALA A 153 4.36 -20.94 -2.27
N ASP A 154 3.09 -21.30 -2.02
CA ASP A 154 2.33 -22.19 -2.90
C ASP A 154 1.95 -21.54 -4.25
N THR A 155 1.90 -20.21 -4.32
CA THR A 155 1.46 -19.46 -5.52
C THR A 155 2.48 -18.45 -6.03
N LEU A 156 3.42 -18.02 -5.19
CA LEU A 156 4.42 -17.01 -5.54
C LEU A 156 5.45 -17.56 -6.53
N GLU A 157 5.52 -16.95 -7.71
CA GLU A 157 6.42 -17.31 -8.81
C GLU A 157 7.59 -16.33 -8.95
N GLU A 158 7.39 -15.06 -8.57
CA GLU A 158 8.39 -14.00 -8.69
C GLU A 158 8.40 -13.10 -7.45
N LEU A 159 9.58 -12.93 -6.86
CA LEU A 159 9.84 -12.00 -5.76
C LEU A 159 10.93 -11.00 -6.20
N ILE A 160 10.61 -9.72 -6.19
CA ILE A 160 11.54 -8.64 -6.50
C ILE A 160 11.66 -7.72 -5.28
N LEU A 161 12.88 -7.58 -4.79
CA LEU A 161 13.23 -6.65 -3.71
C LEU A 161 14.06 -5.53 -4.35
N ASP A 162 13.45 -4.36 -4.55
CA ASP A 162 14.09 -3.22 -5.20
C ASP A 162 14.45 -2.15 -4.17
N ASP A 163 15.73 -1.79 -4.08
CA ASP A 163 16.24 -0.91 -3.02
C ASP A 163 15.73 -1.35 -1.64
N ALA A 164 15.78 -2.65 -1.35
CA ALA A 164 15.38 -3.20 -0.06
C ALA A 164 16.59 -3.30 0.87
N MET A 165 16.39 -2.95 2.13
CA MET A 165 17.42 -3.00 3.16
C MET A 165 17.22 -4.26 4.00
N ILE A 166 18.26 -5.09 4.10
CA ILE A 166 18.32 -6.19 5.05
C ILE A 166 19.23 -5.74 6.19
N GLY A 167 18.64 -5.42 7.35
CA GLY A 167 19.32 -5.08 8.60
C GLY A 167 20.62 -4.26 8.49
N VAL A 168 20.55 -2.94 8.65
CA VAL A 168 21.74 -2.12 8.92
C VAL A 168 21.56 -1.40 10.26
N ALA A 169 22.18 -1.97 11.29
CA ALA A 169 22.17 -1.59 12.72
C ALA A 169 20.87 -1.89 13.50
N VAL A 170 20.76 -3.13 13.97
CA VAL A 170 19.86 -3.49 15.08
C VAL A 170 20.63 -3.25 16.39
N THR A 171 20.27 -2.23 17.16
CA THR A 171 20.70 -2.14 18.57
C THR A 171 19.69 -2.92 19.38
N ILE A 172 20.08 -4.08 19.89
CA ILE A 172 19.32 -4.78 20.93
C ILE A 172 19.55 -3.98 22.21
N GLY A 173 18.51 -3.31 22.71
CA GLY A 173 18.51 -2.78 24.07
C GLY A 173 18.22 -3.90 25.06
N GLU A 174 18.99 -3.95 26.15
CA GLU A 174 18.77 -4.85 27.30
C GLU A 174 17.38 -4.69 27.93
#